data_AF-A0A1Y3BWA6-F1
#
_entry.id   AF-A0A1Y3BWA6-F1
#
_cell.length_a   1.000
_cell.length_b   1.000
_cell.length_c   1.000
_cell.angle_alpha   90.00
_cell.angle_beta   90.00
_cell.angle_gamma   90.00
#
_symmetry.space_group_name_H-M   'P 1'
#
loop_
_entity.id
_entity.type
_entity.pdbx_description
1 polymer ?
#
loop_
_entity_poly.entity_id
_entity_poly.type
_entity_poly.pdbx_seq_one_letter_code
_entity_poly.pdbx_strand_id
1 'polypeptide(L)' 'MVDAADHSKIEASKTELHGLLSKPQLEGIPVLVLGNKKDLPGALDEKQLIDEMYVNL' A
#
# COMPACT_ATOMS: atom_id res chain seq x y z
N MET A 1 1.19 6.93 -0.75
CA MET A 1 1.46 6.65 -2.18
C MET A 1 2.58 5.63 -2.22
N VAL A 2 2.38 4.52 -2.92
CA VAL A 2 3.34 3.41 -2.97
C VAL A 2 3.91 3.35 -4.38
N ASP A 3 5.21 3.16 -4.52
CA ASP A 3 5.84 2.89 -5.82
C ASP A 3 5.62 1.42 -6.18
N ALA A 4 4.73 1.14 -7.14
CA ALA A 4 4.35 -0.22 -7.50
C ALA A 4 5.49 -0.99 -8.20
N ALA A 5 6.51 -0.30 -8.73
CA ALA A 5 7.65 -0.92 -9.39
C ALA A 5 8.85 -1.15 -8.44
N ASP A 6 8.85 -0.59 -7.24
CA ASP A 6 9.92 -0.73 -6.25
C ASP A 6 9.54 -1.72 -5.15
N HIS A 7 9.72 -3.00 -5.45
CA HIS A 7 9.32 -4.12 -4.58
C HIS A 7 10.06 -4.10 -3.23
N SER A 8 11.27 -3.52 -3.19
CA SER A 8 12.07 -3.42 -1.97
C SER A 8 11.43 -2.51 -0.90
N LYS A 9 10.57 -1.57 -1.33
CA LYS A 9 9.91 -0.60 -0.44
C LYS A 9 8.52 -1.02 -0.01
N ILE A 10 8.01 -2.13 -0.53
CA ILE A 10 6.65 -2.61 -0.23
C ILE A 10 6.49 -2.94 1.25
N GLU A 11 7.40 -3.72 1.83
CA GLU A 11 7.33 -4.08 3.25
C GLU A 11 7.46 -2.86 4.20
N ALA A 12 8.29 -1.88 3.84
CA ALA A 12 8.38 -0.63 4.59
C ALA A 12 7.07 0.17 4.51
N SER A 13 6.51 0.31 3.30
CA SER A 13 5.25 1.02 3.07
C SER A 13 4.07 0.37 3.79
N LYS A 14 4.03 -0.96 3.81
CA LYS A 14 3.06 -1.76 4.58
C LYS A 14 3.20 -1.50 6.07
N THR A 15 4.41 -1.57 6.61
CA THR A 15 4.65 -1.32 8.05
C THR A 15 4.17 0.08 8.45
N GLU A 16 4.47 1.09 7.65
CA GLU A 16 4.01 2.45 7.89
C GLU A 16 2.47 2.56 7.80
N LEU A 17 1.84 1.94 6.79
CA LEU A 17 0.39 1.94 6.63
C LEU A 17 -0.31 1.33 7.85
N HIS A 18 0.11 0.13 8.29
CA HIS A 18 -0.47 -0.51 9.47
C HIS A 18 -0.19 0.29 10.75
N GLY A 19 1.00 0.89 10.86
CA GLY A 19 1.32 1.83 11.94
C GLY A 19 0.38 3.04 11.97
N LEU A 20 0.02 3.59 10.81
CA LEU A 20 -0.98 4.67 10.70
C LEU A 20 -2.37 4.15 11.09
N LEU A 21 -2.83 3.04 10.54
CA LEU A 21 -4.16 2.49 10.80
C LEU A 21 -4.36 2.08 12.28
N SER A 22 -3.29 1.77 13.00
CA SER A 22 -3.35 1.50 14.45
C SER A 22 -3.66 2.73 15.32
N LYS A 23 -3.64 3.94 14.76
CA LYS A 23 -3.88 5.18 15.51
C LYS A 23 -5.39 5.36 15.74
N PRO A 24 -5.86 5.54 16.98
CA PRO A 24 -7.29 5.70 17.28
C PRO A 24 -7.97 6.85 16.54
N GLN A 25 -7.23 7.91 16.19
CA GLN A 25 -7.79 9.06 15.45
C GLN A 25 -8.16 8.72 14.00
N LEU A 26 -7.63 7.62 13.46
CA LEU A 26 -7.90 7.16 12.10
C LEU A 26 -8.94 6.04 12.06
N GLU A 27 -9.47 5.64 13.22
CA GLU A 27 -10.54 4.65 13.30
C GLU A 27 -11.80 5.15 12.58
N GLY A 28 -12.32 4.31 11.68
CA GLY A 28 -13.49 4.64 10.85
C GLY A 28 -13.23 5.63 9.71
N ILE A 29 -12.00 6.12 9.54
CA ILE A 29 -11.64 7.00 8.42
C ILE A 29 -11.21 6.14 7.22
N PRO A 30 -11.87 6.27 6.05
CA PRO A 30 -11.48 5.53 4.87
C PRO A 30 -10.09 5.97 4.39
N VAL A 31 -9.27 5.01 3.97
CA VAL A 31 -7.93 5.26 3.44
C VAL A 31 -7.86 4.88 1.97
N LEU A 32 -7.28 5.77 1.16
CA LEU A 32 -7.01 5.53 -0.26
C LEU A 32 -5.52 5.18 -0.45
N VAL A 33 -5.24 3.99 -0.96
CA VAL A 33 -3.89 3.57 -1.34
C VAL A 33 -3.72 3.76 -2.85
N LEU A 34 -2.72 4.55 -3.24
CA LEU A 34 -2.38 4.80 -4.64
C LEU A 34 -1.09 4.08 -5.01
N GLY A 35 -1.17 3.10 -5.91
CA GLY A 35 -0.03 2.47 -6.58
C GLY A 35 0.45 3.32 -7.74
N ASN A 36 1.61 3.96 -7.57
CA ASN A 36 2.23 4.85 -8.54
C ASN A 36 3.24 4.09 -9.43
N LYS A 37 3.61 4.67 -10.58
CA LYS A 37 4.58 4.14 -11.55
C LYS A 37 4.20 2.80 -12.21
N LYS A 38 2.90 2.61 -12.47
CA LYS A 38 2.36 1.43 -13.17
C LYS A 38 2.83 1.31 -14.63
N ASP A 39 3.42 2.35 -15.19
CA ASP A 39 4.02 2.38 -16.52
C ASP A 39 5.34 1.59 -16.62
N LEU A 40 5.97 1.26 -15.49
CA LEU A 40 7.27 0.59 -15.47
C LEU A 40 7.15 -0.94 -15.54
N PRO A 41 8.12 -1.63 -16.18
CA PRO A 41 8.18 -3.09 -16.17
C PRO A 41 8.28 -3.64 -14.75
N GLY A 42 7.47 -4.65 -14.45
CA GLY A 42 7.45 -5.27 -13.12
C GLY A 42 6.65 -4.50 -12.07
N ALA A 43 5.94 -3.43 -12.45
CA ALA A 43 5.02 -2.77 -11.53
C ALA A 43 3.88 -3.72 -11.10
N LEU A 44 3.58 -3.73 -9.81
CA LEU A 44 2.45 -4.48 -9.25
C LEU A 44 1.13 -3.93 -9.81
N ASP A 45 0.23 -4.84 -10.17
CA ASP A 45 -1.16 -4.49 -10.46
C ASP A 45 -1.95 -4.20 -9.17
N GLU A 46 -3.21 -3.79 -9.31
CA GLU A 46 -4.08 -3.46 -8.18
C GLU A 46 -4.20 -4.63 -7.19
N LYS A 47 -4.40 -5.85 -7.71
CA LYS A 47 -4.64 -7.03 -6.88
C LYS A 47 -3.38 -7.44 -6.13
N GLN A 48 -2.24 -7.43 -6.82
CA GLN A 48 -0.95 -7.70 -6.21
C GLN A 48 -0.63 -6.66 -5.14
N LEU A 49 -0.92 -5.38 -5.39
CA LEU A 49 -0.68 -4.33 -4.40
C LEU A 49 -1.58 -4.49 -3.17
N ILE A 50 -2.84 -4.92 -3.35
CA ILE A 50 -3.77 -5.24 -2.26
C ILE A 50 -3.22 -6.39 -1.42
N ASP A 51 -2.84 -7.49 -2.08
CA ASP A 51 -2.32 -8.70 -1.45
C ASP A 51 -1.04 -8.38 -0.64
N GLU A 52 -0.10 -7.64 -1.24
CA GLU A 52 1.16 -7.24 -0.60
C GLU A 52 0.96 -6.29 0.58
N MET A 53 -0.05 -5.40 0.52
CA MET A 53 -0.32 -4.44 1.59
C MET A 53 -1.14 -5.04 2.74
N TYR A 54 -1.65 -6.26 2.59
CA TYR A 54 -2.54 -6.92 3.55
C TYR A 54 -3.73 -6.02 3.93
N VAL A 55 -4.23 -5.27 2.96
CA VAL A 55 -5.45 -4.49 3.14
C VAL A 55 -6.61 -5.44 2.89
N ASN A 56 -7.28 -5.85 3.98
CA ASN A 56 -8.51 -6.63 3.87
C ASN A 56 -9.56 -5.77 3.17
N LEU A 57 -9.88 -6.10 1.92
CA LEU A 57 -11.00 -5.56 1.15
C LEU A 57 -12.22 -6.48 1.24
#